data_AF-A0A1Q8AGK8-F1
#
_entry.id   AF-A0A1Q8AGK8-F1
#
_cell.length_a   1.000
_cell.length_b   1.000
_cell.length_c   1.000
_cell.angle_alpha   90.00
_cell.angle_beta   90.00
_cell.angle_gamma   90.00
#
_symmetry.space_group_name_H-M   'P 1'
#
loop_
_entity.id
_entity.type
_entity.pdbx_description
1 polymer ?
#
loop_
_entity_poly.entity_id
_entity_poly.type
_entity_poly.pdbx_seq_one_letter_code
_entity_poly.pdbx_strand_id
1 'polypeptide(L)' 'MSNPTEEIDVIHRLKNHLAIIVGFCDLLIAECDDNDPKRADLVEVHTAAREAMALMPEVARRASKGEHP' A
#
# COMPACT_ATOMS: atom_id res chain seq x y z
N MET A 1 -24.63 -4.77 -2.19
CA MET A 1 -24.09 -4.70 -3.56
C MET A 1 -23.45 -3.34 -3.65
N SER A 2 -22.12 -3.27 -3.62
CA SER A 2 -21.40 -1.99 -3.75
C SER A 2 -21.33 -1.61 -5.22
N ASN A 3 -21.38 -0.31 -5.51
CA ASN A 3 -21.40 0.20 -6.89
C ASN A 3 -19.98 0.09 -7.49
N PRO A 4 -19.77 -0.36 -8.75
CA PRO A 4 -18.44 -0.48 -9.38
C PRO A 4 -17.56 0.78 -9.28
N THR A 5 -18.19 1.96 -9.31
CA THR A 5 -17.49 3.25 -9.11
C THR A 5 -16.92 3.39 -7.70
N GLU A 6 -17.60 2.85 -6.69
CA GLU A 6 -17.14 2.86 -5.29
C GLU A 6 -15.98 1.89 -5.07
N GLU A 7 -15.95 0.72 -5.71
CA GLU A 7 -14.83 -0.23 -5.57
C GLU A 7 -13.55 0.26 -6.25
N ILE A 8 -13.68 0.85 -7.44
CA ILE A 8 -12.57 1.54 -8.12
C ILE A 8 -12.05 2.66 -7.23
N ASP A 9 -12.94 3.43 -6.59
CA ASP A 9 -12.55 4.48 -5.63
C ASP A 9 -11.81 3.90 -4.41
N VAL A 10 -12.28 2.79 -3.82
CA VAL A 10 -11.61 2.13 -2.69
C VAL A 10 -10.19 1.67 -3.04
N ILE A 11 -9.99 1.06 -4.22
CA ILE A 11 -8.66 0.60 -4.65
C ILE A 11 -7.72 1.79 -4.89
N HIS A 12 -8.22 2.86 -5.53
CA HIS A 12 -7.44 4.07 -5.73
C HIS A 12 -7.04 4.72 -4.40
N ARG A 13 -7.98 4.81 -3.45
CA ARG A 13 -7.73 5.34 -2.10
C ARG A 13 -6.73 4.49 -1.33
N LEU A 14 -6.84 3.16 -1.40
CA LEU A 14 -5.89 2.24 -0.77
C LEU A 14 -4.49 2.42 -1.34
N LYS A 15 -4.35 2.49 -2.67
CA LYS A 15 -3.06 2.76 -3.33
C LYS A 15 -2.47 4.11 -2.86
N ASN A 16 -3.29 5.14 -2.73
CA ASN A 16 -2.85 6.45 -2.24
C ASN A 16 -2.33 6.37 -0.79
N HIS A 17 -3.04 5.67 0.10
CA HIS A 17 -2.58 5.49 1.49
C HIS A 17 -1.27 4.69 1.58
N LEU A 18 -1.12 3.64 0.77
CA LEU A 18 0.14 2.89 0.72
C LEU A 18 1.31 3.75 0.23
N ALA A 19 1.09 4.61 -0.76
CA ALA A 19 2.11 5.54 -1.24
C ALA A 19 2.52 6.54 -0.15
N ILE A 20 1.56 7.05 0.62
CA ILE A 20 1.82 7.94 1.77
C ILE A 20 2.65 7.22 2.84
N ILE A 21 2.28 5.98 3.20
CA ILE A 21 3.01 5.17 4.18
C ILE A 21 4.46 4.98 3.73
N VAL A 22 4.67 4.58 2.48
CA VAL A 22 6.02 4.42 1.92
C VAL A 22 6.82 5.71 2.01
N GLY A 23 6.24 6.84 1.60
CA GLY A 23 6.93 8.13 1.66
C GLY A 23 7.31 8.55 3.09
N PHE A 24 6.45 8.30 4.09
CA PHE A 24 6.80 8.55 5.48
C PHE A 24 7.88 7.60 6.00
N CYS A 25 7.82 6.32 5.64
CA CYS A 25 8.88 5.40 6.02
C CYS A 25 10.22 5.78 5.38
N ASP A 26 10.25 6.23 4.13
CA ASP A 26 11.47 6.73 3.47
C ASP A 26 12.09 7.89 4.26
N LEU A 27 11.28 8.88 4.68
CA LEU A 27 11.73 10.01 5.49
C LEU A 27 12.26 9.56 6.86
N LEU A 28 11.50 8.72 7.56
CA LEU A 28 11.86 8.27 8.90
C LEU A 28 13.10 7.36 8.91
N ILE A 29 13.26 6.49 7.91
CA ILE A 29 14.46 5.64 7.76
C ILE A 29 15.69 6.52 7.48
N ALA A 30 15.54 7.58 6.69
CA ALA A 30 16.63 8.51 6.40
C ALA A 30 17.06 9.36 7.62
N GLU A 31 16.15 9.58 8.57
CA GLU A 31 16.43 10.27 9.83
C GLU A 31 17.00 9.36 10.93
N CYS A 32 16.85 8.04 10.82
CA CYS A 32 17.38 7.08 11.77
C CYS A 32 18.87 6.79 11.53
N ASP A 33 19.64 6.74 12.62
CA ASP A 33 20.99 6.17 12.59
C ASP A 33 20.96 4.68 12.23
N ASP A 34 22.05 4.17 11.62
CA ASP A 34 22.14 2.78 11.18
C ASP A 34 21.97 1.74 12.30
N ASN A 35 22.24 2.13 13.56
CA ASN A 35 22.09 1.28 14.73
C ASN A 35 20.81 1.55 15.54
N ASP A 36 19.90 2.41 15.06
CA ASP A 36 18.62 2.66 15.73
C ASP A 36 17.72 1.41 15.60
N PRO A 37 17.29 0.78 16.71
CA PRO A 37 16.38 -0.35 16.67
C PRO A 37 15.07 -0.06 15.91
N LYS A 38 14.58 1.19 15.93
CA LYS A 38 13.37 1.59 15.19
C LYS A 38 13.56 1.54 13.68
N ARG A 39 14.80 1.68 13.19
CA ARG A 39 15.11 1.63 11.77
C ARG A 39 14.74 0.27 11.18
N ALA A 40 15.00 -0.81 11.91
CA ALA A 40 14.63 -2.16 11.49
C ALA A 40 13.10 -2.29 11.34
N ASP A 41 12.34 -1.83 12.33
CA ASP A 41 10.87 -1.84 12.29
C ASP A 41 10.33 -1.01 11.11
N LEU A 42 10.90 0.18 10.86
CA LEU A 42 10.51 1.03 9.75
C LEU A 42 10.80 0.41 8.38
N VAL A 43 11.95 -0.28 8.25
CA VAL A 43 12.31 -1.00 7.03
C VAL A 43 11.34 -2.14 6.75
N GLU A 44 10.90 -2.87 7.78
CA GLU A 44 9.89 -3.93 7.66
C GLU A 44 8.53 -3.36 7.19
N VAL A 45 8.06 -2.28 7.82
CA VAL A 45 6.80 -1.61 7.42
C VAL A 45 6.89 -1.09 5.98
N HIS A 46 8.01 -0.46 5.62
CA HIS A 46 8.26 0.03 4.27
C HIS A 46 8.22 -1.11 3.24
N THR A 47 8.87 -2.23 3.54
CA THR A 47 8.90 -3.42 2.68
C THR A 47 7.49 -3.97 2.47
N ALA A 48 6.75 -4.19 3.56
CA ALA A 48 5.37 -4.68 3.50
C ALA A 48 4.45 -3.74 2.70
N ALA A 49 4.57 -2.43 2.88
CA ALA A 49 3.77 -1.45 2.13
C ALA A 49 4.09 -1.47 0.63
N ARG A 50 5.37 -1.65 0.25
CA ARG A 50 5.77 -1.78 -1.16
C ARG A 50 5.27 -3.07 -1.80
N GLU A 51 5.36 -4.19 -1.09
CA GLU A 51 4.80 -5.45 -1.56
C GLU A 51 3.28 -5.36 -1.74
N ALA A 52 2.58 -4.75 -0.79
CA ALA A 52 1.15 -4.50 -0.90
C ALA A 52 0.81 -3.63 -2.13
N MET A 53 1.58 -2.56 -2.40
CA MET A 53 1.40 -1.76 -3.61
C MET A 53 1.60 -2.56 -4.88
N ALA A 54 2.60 -3.46 -4.92
CA ALA A 54 2.88 -4.31 -6.07
C ALA A 54 1.74 -5.30 -6.36
N LEU A 55 0.97 -5.68 -5.34
CA LEU A 55 -0.21 -6.55 -5.47
C LEU A 55 -1.47 -5.80 -5.94
N MET A 56 -1.53 -4.48 -5.83
CA MET A 56 -2.74 -3.69 -6.16
C MET A 56 -3.28 -3.88 -7.59
N PRO A 57 -2.46 -4.01 -8.65
CA PRO A 57 -2.97 -4.28 -9.99
C PRO A 57 -3.76 -5.61 -10.06
N GLU A 58 -3.30 -6.63 -9.34
CA GLU A 58 -3.99 -7.92 -9.29
C GLU A 58 -5.28 -7.84 -8.47
N VAL A 59 -5.27 -7.10 -7.37
CA VAL A 59 -6.48 -6.82 -6.57
C VAL A 59 -7.53 -6.10 -7.44
N ALA A 60 -7.12 -5.08 -8.19
CA ALA A 60 -8.00 -4.35 -9.09
C ALA A 60 -8.60 -5.23 -10.19
N ARG A 61 -7.76 -6.10 -10.79
CA ARG A 61 -8.20 -7.04 -11.82
C ARG A 61 -9.21 -8.07 -11.29
N ARG A 62 -9.08 -8.47 -10.03
CA ARG A 62 -10.02 -9.42 -9.40
C ARG A 62 -11.35 -8.75 -9.05
N ALA A 63 -11.31 -7.52 -8.53
CA ALA A 63 -12.51 -6.74 -8.24
C ALA A 63 -13.38 -6.55 -9.49
N SER A 64 -12.77 -6.19 -10.62
CA SER A 64 -13.49 -6.00 -11.90
C SER A 64 -14.00 -7.30 -12.55
N LYS A 65 -13.50 -8.47 -12.14
CA LYS A 65 -13.94 -9.79 -12.67
C LYS A 65 -15.06 -10.44 -11.87
N GLY A 66 -15.34 -9.98 -10.66
CA GLY A 66 -16.45 -10.48 -9.83
C GLY A 66 -17.84 -10.07 -10.33
N GLU A 67 -17.92 -9.36 -11.46
CA GLU A 67 -19.12 -8.69 -12.01
C GLU A 67 -19.90 -9.50 -13.06
N HIS A 68 -19.74 -10.83 -13.15
CA HIS A 68 -20.54 -11.68 -14.05
C HIS A 68 -21.09 -12.93 -13.36
N PRO A 69 -22.37 -12.91 -12.94
CA PRO A 69 -23.31 -14.02 -13.11
C PRO A 69 -24.02 -13.97 -14.48
#